data_AF-V4J5G4-F1
#
_entry.id   AF-V4J5G4-F1
#
_cell.length_a   1.000
_cell.length_b   1.000
_cell.length_c   1.000
_cell.angle_alpha   90.00
_cell.angle_beta   90.00
_cell.angle_gamma   90.00
#
_symmetry.space_group_name_H-M   'P 1'
#
loop_
_entity.id
_entity.type
_entity.pdbx_description
1 polymer ?
#
loop_
_entity_poly.entity_id
_entity_poly.type
_entity_poly.pdbx_seq_one_letter_code
_entity_poly.pdbx_strand_id
1 'polypeptide(L)'
;MNNNDFKNPLIQSGAILLIVFILIALVAGSNEGGLGGGIVALFSGLVSAILFVIGLSIAIVVSTAVLITIFFIAMYIHSADRARDTYGRFKAIGGSYIRELSSSQLVARFSKSGGVTSPSPDMDGRTSVASSPHAAPSDNASLTAPLADIEQSVADLHATQQAIGAQVHSLNGFRESSVEKLEALAQEVQQNRLELQRLSDQYQDVQDAIERLASSRGESPATDTIPGLFSYIEGYDDQQAVVAAVHEAVTKDLTYAQMDEHFKQTLTPELYQVLADHPRLTKDYIREIKRTIQ
;
A
#
# COMPACT_ATOMS: atom_id res chain seq x y z
N MET A 1 8.61 2.07 37.90
CA MET A 1 9.00 1.30 36.70
C MET A 1 9.10 2.27 35.55
N ASN A 2 10.22 2.30 34.83
CA ASN A 2 10.43 3.26 33.75
C ASN A 2 9.53 2.88 32.57
N ASN A 3 8.72 3.81 32.08
CA ASN A 3 7.79 3.61 30.96
C ASN A 3 8.48 3.32 29.61
N ASN A 4 9.81 3.20 29.59
CA ASN A 4 10.61 2.88 28.41
C ASN A 4 10.98 1.39 28.31
N ASP A 5 10.88 0.60 29.39
CA ASP A 5 11.25 -0.82 29.37
C ASP A 5 10.27 -1.68 28.54
N PHE A 6 9.04 -1.21 28.32
CA PHE A 6 8.06 -1.89 27.47
C PHE A 6 8.14 -1.49 25.99
N LYS A 7 8.78 -0.36 25.65
CA LYS A 7 8.79 0.15 24.27
C LYS A 7 9.77 -0.63 23.38
N ASN A 8 10.95 -0.97 23.91
CA ASN A 8 11.95 -1.75 23.18
C ASN A 8 11.44 -3.14 22.74
N PRO A 9 10.86 -3.98 23.62
CA PRO A 9 10.36 -5.29 23.20
C PRO A 9 9.16 -5.17 22.22
N LEU A 10 8.37 -4.10 22.31
CA LEU A 10 7.25 -3.86 21.38
C LEU A 10 7.75 -3.48 19.98
N ILE A 11 8.76 -2.60 19.89
CA ILE A 11 9.38 -2.23 18.61
C ILE A 11 10.11 -3.43 17.99
N GLN A 12 10.80 -4.22 18.82
CA GLN A 12 11.52 -5.41 18.37
C GLN A 12 10.59 -6.50 17.83
N SER A 13 9.45 -6.75 18.49
CA SER A 13 8.45 -7.70 18.00
C SER A 13 7.77 -7.22 16.71
N GLY A 14 7.54 -5.90 16.58
CA GLY A 14 7.06 -5.31 15.32
C GLY A 14 8.01 -5.50 14.14
N ALA A 15 9.32 -5.33 14.36
CA ALA A 15 10.33 -5.52 13.32
C ALA A 15 10.43 -6.98 12.85
N ILE A 16 10.37 -7.93 13.79
CA ILE A 16 10.36 -9.37 13.46
C ILE A 16 9.12 -9.74 12.65
N LEU A 17 7.95 -9.22 13.03
CA LEU A 17 6.70 -9.48 12.32
C LEU A 17 6.73 -8.94 10.90
N LEU A 18 7.31 -7.75 10.68
CA LEU A 18 7.50 -7.16 9.36
C LEU A 18 8.42 -8.02 8.47
N ILE A 19 9.52 -8.55 9.00
CA ILE A 19 10.42 -9.44 8.27
C ILE A 19 9.71 -10.75 7.88
N VAL A 20 8.95 -11.35 8.79
CA VAL A 20 8.16 -12.57 8.52
C VAL A 20 7.13 -12.32 7.44
N PHE A 21 6.49 -11.15 7.45
CA PHE A 21 5.50 -10.77 6.44
C PHE A 21 6.13 -10.61 5.05
N ILE A 22 7.31 -9.99 4.96
CA ILE A 22 8.09 -9.88 3.71
C ILE A 22 8.46 -11.26 3.18
N LEU A 23 8.89 -12.18 4.05
CA LEU A 23 9.22 -13.56 3.66
C LEU A 23 8.01 -14.31 3.10
N ILE A 24 6.84 -14.18 3.74
CA ILE A 24 5.60 -14.81 3.26
C ILE A 24 5.19 -14.24 1.91
N ALA A 25 5.29 -12.92 1.72
CA ALA A 25 5.00 -12.27 0.44
C ALA A 25 5.94 -12.75 -0.69
N LEU A 26 7.22 -12.95 -0.37
CA LEU A 26 8.23 -13.48 -1.29
C LEU A 26 7.95 -14.93 -1.71
N VAL A 27 7.55 -15.77 -0.75
CA VAL A 27 7.21 -17.18 -1.00
C VAL A 27 5.88 -17.32 -1.76
N ALA A 28 4.89 -16.49 -1.47
CA ALA A 28 3.60 -16.52 -2.15
C ALA A 28 3.66 -16.02 -3.61
N GLY A 29 4.65 -15.19 -3.94
CA GLY A 29 4.81 -14.62 -5.29
C GLY A 29 5.59 -15.49 -6.29
N SER A 30 6.09 -16.67 -5.90
CA SER A 30 7.05 -17.42 -6.72
C SER A 30 6.46 -18.32 -7.82
N ASN A 31 5.15 -18.26 -8.10
CA ASN A 31 4.48 -19.32 -8.88
C ASN A 31 4.21 -19.03 -10.37
N GLU A 32 4.61 -17.91 -10.96
CA GLU A 32 4.43 -17.71 -12.41
C GLU A 32 5.72 -17.26 -13.10
N GLY A 33 6.22 -18.13 -13.98
CA GLY A 33 7.53 -18.04 -14.62
C GLY A 33 7.63 -16.89 -15.61
N GLY A 34 8.49 -15.92 -15.28
CA GLY A 34 8.93 -14.88 -16.20
C GLY A 34 9.58 -13.73 -15.44
N LEU A 35 10.86 -13.46 -15.70
CA LEU A 35 11.64 -12.41 -15.02
C LEU A 35 11.05 -10.99 -15.24
N GLY A 36 10.23 -10.81 -16.28
CA GLY A 36 9.44 -9.59 -16.52
C GLY A 36 8.15 -9.46 -15.70
N GLY A 37 7.63 -10.55 -15.15
CA GLY A 37 6.45 -10.55 -14.27
C GLY A 37 6.76 -10.14 -12.82
N GLY A 38 8.04 -10.14 -12.43
CA GLY A 38 8.45 -9.89 -11.04
C GLY A 38 8.09 -8.50 -10.50
N ILE A 39 8.14 -7.46 -11.33
CA ILE A 39 7.80 -6.09 -10.90
C ILE A 39 6.29 -5.96 -10.72
N VAL A 40 5.49 -6.47 -11.66
CA VAL A 40 4.01 -6.45 -11.57
C VAL A 40 3.53 -7.32 -10.40
N ALA A 41 4.16 -8.47 -10.18
CA ALA A 41 3.87 -9.32 -9.02
C ALA A 41 4.23 -8.64 -7.68
N LEU A 42 5.31 -7.85 -7.62
CA LEU A 42 5.64 -7.07 -6.43
C LEU A 42 4.61 -5.98 -6.14
N PHE A 43 4.14 -5.24 -7.15
CA PHE A 43 3.09 -4.24 -6.96
C PHE A 43 1.74 -4.88 -6.58
N SER A 44 1.37 -5.98 -7.24
CA SER A 44 0.17 -6.76 -6.88
C SER A 44 0.25 -7.32 -5.47
N GLY A 45 1.41 -7.87 -5.09
CA GLY A 45 1.71 -8.35 -3.76
C GLY A 45 1.64 -7.24 -2.70
N LEU A 46 2.14 -6.04 -3.00
CA LEU A 46 2.07 -4.88 -2.11
C LEU A 46 0.62 -4.43 -1.89
N VAL A 47 -0.18 -4.35 -2.96
CA VAL A 47 -1.60 -3.97 -2.86
C VAL A 47 -2.38 -5.01 -2.05
N SER A 48 -2.14 -6.30 -2.32
CA SER A 48 -2.75 -7.40 -1.55
C SER A 48 -2.33 -7.38 -0.09
N ALA A 49 -1.07 -7.07 0.21
CA ALA A 49 -0.57 -6.88 1.57
C ALA A 49 -1.27 -5.71 2.30
N ILE A 50 -1.44 -4.57 1.62
CA ILE A 50 -2.16 -3.42 2.18
C ILE A 50 -3.62 -3.78 2.46
N LEU A 51 -4.29 -4.43 1.50
CA LEU A 51 -5.66 -4.91 1.67
C LEU A 51 -5.78 -5.91 2.83
N PHE A 52 -4.79 -6.79 2.99
CA PHE A 52 -4.72 -7.72 4.11
C PHE A 52 -4.57 -7.00 5.44
N VAL A 53 -3.71 -5.98 5.53
CA VAL A 53 -3.55 -5.16 6.76
C VAL A 53 -4.84 -4.42 7.11
N ILE A 54 -5.54 -3.87 6.11
CA ILE A 54 -6.84 -3.22 6.31
C ILE A 54 -7.87 -4.25 6.79
N GLY A 55 -7.96 -5.40 6.12
CA GLY A 55 -8.86 -6.49 6.49
C GLY A 55 -8.59 -7.01 7.91
N LEU A 56 -7.32 -7.19 8.26
CA LEU A 56 -6.88 -7.61 9.60
C LEU A 56 -7.25 -6.56 10.66
N SER A 57 -7.06 -5.28 10.37
CA SER A 57 -7.44 -4.18 11.27
C SER A 57 -8.95 -4.21 11.56
N ILE A 58 -9.77 -4.36 10.52
CA ILE A 58 -11.24 -4.49 10.66
C ILE A 58 -11.60 -5.75 11.45
N ALA A 59 -10.99 -6.89 11.13
CA ALA A 59 -11.22 -8.15 11.82
C ALA A 59 -10.88 -8.07 13.32
N ILE A 60 -9.80 -7.39 13.69
CA ILE A 60 -9.41 -7.15 15.09
C ILE A 60 -10.47 -6.31 15.80
N VAL A 61 -10.94 -5.21 15.18
CA VAL A 61 -11.99 -4.36 15.76
C VAL A 61 -13.27 -5.16 16.00
N VAL A 62 -13.70 -5.95 15.01
CA VAL A 62 -14.88 -6.82 15.11
C VAL A 62 -14.69 -7.88 16.20
N SER A 63 -13.54 -8.55 16.23
CA SER A 63 -13.22 -9.56 17.25
C SER A 63 -13.27 -8.98 18.67
N THR A 64 -12.72 -7.78 18.85
CA THR A 64 -12.73 -7.10 20.15
C THR A 64 -14.17 -6.73 20.56
N ALA A 65 -15.00 -6.27 19.62
CA ALA A 65 -16.40 -5.95 19.88
C ALA A 65 -17.21 -7.20 20.30
N VAL A 66 -16.96 -8.35 19.68
CA VAL A 66 -17.59 -9.62 20.05
C VAL A 66 -17.18 -10.04 21.47
N LEU A 67 -15.89 -9.96 21.81
CA LEU A 67 -15.40 -10.27 23.16
C LEU A 67 -16.04 -9.37 24.23
N ILE A 68 -16.13 -8.05 23.96
CA ILE A 68 -16.79 -7.09 24.85
C ILE A 68 -18.26 -7.46 25.05
N THR A 69 -18.95 -7.87 23.97
CA THR A 69 -20.36 -8.27 24.04
C THR A 69 -20.56 -9.50 24.91
N ILE A 70 -19.75 -10.55 24.70
CA ILE A 70 -19.80 -11.78 25.51
C ILE A 70 -19.53 -11.47 26.98
N PHE A 71 -18.54 -10.60 27.26
CA PHE A 71 -18.22 -10.15 28.61
C PHE A 71 -19.40 -9.46 29.29
N PHE A 72 -20.12 -8.57 28.58
CA PHE A 72 -21.30 -7.91 29.14
C PHE A 72 -22.48 -8.87 29.37
N ILE A 73 -22.68 -9.85 28.49
CA ILE A 73 -23.71 -10.89 28.68
C ILE A 73 -23.41 -11.69 29.95
N ALA A 74 -22.16 -12.14 30.12
CA ALA A 74 -21.74 -12.88 31.31
C ALA A 74 -21.92 -12.05 32.59
N MET A 75 -21.57 -10.76 32.55
CA MET A 75 -21.74 -9.85 33.68
C MET A 75 -23.22 -9.60 34.00
N TYR A 76 -24.08 -9.48 32.98
CA TYR A 76 -25.51 -9.27 33.13
C TYR A 76 -26.19 -10.44 33.86
N ILE A 77 -25.76 -11.68 33.56
CA ILE A 77 -26.26 -12.88 34.24
C ILE A 77 -25.90 -12.88 35.73
N HIS A 78 -24.68 -12.43 36.09
CA HIS A 78 -24.25 -12.39 37.49
C HIS A 78 -24.85 -11.22 38.29
N SER A 79 -24.94 -10.03 37.67
CA SER A 79 -25.58 -8.87 38.31
C SER A 79 -25.87 -7.78 37.27
N ALA A 80 -27.16 -7.50 37.04
CA ALA A 80 -27.60 -6.46 36.13
C ALA A 80 -27.10 -5.05 36.51
N ASP A 81 -27.00 -4.77 37.82
CA ASP A 81 -26.59 -3.44 38.30
C ASP A 81 -25.11 -3.16 38.03
N ARG A 82 -24.21 -4.14 38.22
CA ARG A 82 -22.79 -3.96 37.87
C ARG A 82 -22.59 -3.86 36.36
N ALA A 83 -23.37 -4.60 35.56
CA ALA A 83 -23.31 -4.49 34.11
C ALA A 83 -23.67 -3.08 33.63
N ARG A 84 -24.68 -2.45 34.23
CA ARG A 84 -25.08 -1.06 33.93
C ARG A 84 -24.01 -0.04 34.32
N ASP A 85 -23.43 -0.13 35.53
CA ASP A 85 -22.36 0.79 35.95
C ASP A 85 -21.13 0.67 35.05
N THR A 86 -20.71 -0.57 34.76
CA THR A 86 -19.52 -0.83 33.92
C THR A 86 -19.74 -0.38 32.48
N TYR A 87 -20.95 -0.58 31.92
CA TYR A 87 -21.31 -0.08 30.60
C TYR A 87 -21.35 1.46 30.56
N GLY A 88 -21.86 2.10 31.61
CA GLY A 88 -21.85 3.57 31.74
C GLY A 88 -20.43 4.14 31.69
N ARG A 89 -19.50 3.54 32.45
CA ARG A 89 -18.08 3.92 32.43
C ARG A 89 -17.42 3.66 31.08
N PHE A 90 -17.66 2.48 30.48
CA PHE A 90 -17.14 2.14 29.16
C PHE A 90 -17.62 3.15 28.09
N LYS A 91 -18.90 3.54 28.13
CA LYS A 91 -19.46 4.56 27.22
C LYS A 91 -18.85 5.95 27.45
N ALA A 92 -18.64 6.35 28.71
CA ALA A 92 -18.00 7.63 29.02
C ALA A 92 -16.56 7.70 28.50
N ILE A 93 -15.78 6.64 28.74
CA ILE A 93 -14.39 6.50 28.27
C ILE A 93 -14.34 6.40 26.74
N GLY A 94 -15.19 5.58 26.13
CA GLY A 94 -15.26 5.45 24.66
C GLY A 94 -15.66 6.77 23.99
N GLY A 95 -16.58 7.51 24.59
CA GLY A 95 -16.98 8.83 24.12
C GLY A 95 -15.83 9.86 24.13
N SER A 96 -14.97 9.86 25.17
CA SER A 96 -13.81 10.75 25.19
C SER A 96 -12.78 10.40 24.12
N TYR A 97 -12.49 9.12 23.88
CA TYR A 97 -11.54 8.71 22.83
C TYR A 97 -12.03 9.04 21.42
N ILE A 98 -13.32 8.79 21.12
CA ILE A 98 -13.89 9.16 19.81
C ILE A 98 -13.86 10.67 19.62
N ARG A 99 -14.16 11.44 20.67
CA ARG A 99 -14.13 12.90 20.60
C ARG A 99 -12.72 13.42 20.39
N GLU A 100 -11.74 12.88 21.09
CA GLU A 100 -10.32 13.23 20.96
C GLU A 100 -9.77 12.88 19.57
N LEU A 101 -10.14 11.71 19.01
CA LEU A 101 -9.81 11.33 17.64
C LEU A 101 -10.50 12.24 16.61
N SER A 102 -11.76 12.63 16.84
CA SER A 102 -12.49 13.55 15.96
C SER A 102 -11.95 14.98 16.02
N SER A 103 -11.42 15.42 17.17
CA SER A 103 -10.88 16.76 17.35
C SER A 103 -9.42 16.89 16.91
N SER A 104 -8.65 15.80 16.89
CA SER A 104 -7.20 15.88 16.78
C SER A 104 -6.63 15.98 15.37
N GLN A 105 -7.36 15.71 14.27
CA GLN A 105 -6.65 15.49 13.00
C GLN A 105 -7.03 16.14 11.68
N LEU A 106 -8.17 16.81 11.41
CA LEU A 106 -8.36 17.31 10.02
C LEU A 106 -8.88 18.74 9.80
N VAL A 107 -9.34 19.48 10.82
CA VAL A 107 -9.94 20.82 10.57
C VAL A 107 -9.17 21.99 11.22
N ALA A 108 -8.33 21.74 12.23
CA ALA A 108 -7.66 22.84 12.94
C ALA A 108 -6.39 23.39 12.26
N ARG A 109 -5.86 22.75 11.19
CA ARG A 109 -4.64 23.23 10.49
C ARG A 109 -4.88 24.21 9.35
N PHE A 110 -6.12 24.58 9.02
CA PHE A 110 -6.40 25.56 7.95
C PHE A 110 -7.07 26.87 8.39
N SER A 111 -7.47 27.06 9.66
CA SER A 111 -8.39 28.17 9.98
C SER A 111 -8.01 29.12 11.12
N LYS A 112 -6.81 29.10 11.71
CA LYS A 112 -6.52 30.08 12.79
C LYS A 112 -5.05 30.45 12.97
N SER A 113 -4.51 31.22 12.03
CA SER A 113 -3.37 32.12 12.27
C SER A 113 -3.76 33.51 11.77
N GLY A 114 -4.31 34.31 12.67
CA GLY A 114 -4.88 35.63 12.36
C GLY A 114 -5.78 36.10 13.48
N GLY A 115 -5.20 36.41 14.64
CA GLY A 115 -5.96 36.85 15.81
C GLY A 115 -5.03 37.32 16.93
N VAL A 116 -4.35 38.44 16.66
CA VAL A 116 -3.66 39.25 17.66
C VAL A 116 -4.71 39.75 18.66
N THR A 117 -4.69 39.25 19.89
CA THR A 117 -5.40 39.89 21.01
C THR A 117 -4.38 40.65 21.85
N SER A 118 -4.50 41.98 21.76
CA SER A 118 -3.80 43.00 22.54
C SER A 118 -4.08 42.85 24.05
N PRO A 119 -3.11 43.14 24.93
CA PRO A 119 -3.36 43.21 26.36
C PRO A 119 -4.07 44.54 26.71
N SER A 120 -5.15 44.46 27.48
CA SER A 120 -5.81 45.62 28.10
C SER A 120 -5.24 45.86 29.50
N PRO A 121 -4.86 47.10 29.86
CA PRO A 121 -4.49 47.47 31.22
C PRO A 121 -5.72 48.06 31.94
N ASP A 122 -6.26 47.36 32.94
CA ASP A 122 -7.20 47.97 33.88
C ASP A 122 -6.50 48.25 35.21
N MET A 123 -6.20 49.54 35.36
CA MET A 123 -6.08 50.26 36.64
C MET A 123 -7.48 50.39 37.24
N ASP A 124 -7.66 49.97 38.49
CA ASP A 124 -8.11 50.83 39.60
C ASP A 124 -8.67 49.99 40.75
N GLY A 125 -8.08 50.17 41.93
CA GLY A 125 -8.48 49.48 43.15
C GLY A 125 -7.80 50.06 44.38
N ARG A 126 -7.96 51.37 44.58
CA ARG A 126 -7.60 52.07 45.82
C ARG A 126 -8.37 51.49 47.01
N THR A 127 -7.67 51.00 48.02
CA THR A 127 -8.10 51.11 49.43
C THR A 127 -6.90 51.33 50.33
N SER A 128 -6.99 52.43 51.08
CA SER A 128 -6.06 52.98 52.05
C SER A 128 -6.21 52.37 53.46
N VAL A 129 -5.27 52.76 54.35
CA VAL A 129 -5.27 52.70 55.84
C VAL A 129 -4.54 51.45 56.38
N ALA A 130 -3.59 51.49 57.33
CA ALA A 130 -3.03 52.53 58.18
C ALA A 130 -1.55 52.23 58.50
N SER A 131 -0.84 53.31 58.78
CA SER A 131 0.52 53.45 59.30
C SER A 131 0.77 52.74 60.64
N SER A 132 1.92 52.08 60.74
CA SER A 132 2.63 51.82 62.00
C SER A 132 4.14 52.02 61.76
N PRO A 133 4.81 52.98 62.41
CA PRO A 133 6.25 53.19 62.26
C PRO A 133 6.97 52.41 63.36
N HIS A 134 7.48 51.23 63.01
CA HIS A 134 8.43 50.53 63.87
C HIS A 134 9.64 50.06 63.07
N ALA A 135 10.79 50.37 63.65
CA ALA A 135 12.13 50.19 63.13
C ALA A 135 12.39 48.78 62.61
N ALA A 136 13.01 48.67 61.43
CA ALA A 136 13.86 47.55 61.08
C ALA A 136 14.81 47.91 59.92
N PRO A 137 16.12 48.06 60.17
CA PRO A 137 17.13 47.88 59.14
C PRO A 137 17.39 46.37 59.02
N SER A 138 17.06 45.72 57.89
CA SER A 138 17.67 44.45 57.39
C SER A 138 16.87 43.68 56.32
N ASP A 139 15.89 44.25 55.60
CA ASP A 139 15.11 43.48 54.59
C ASP A 139 15.64 43.53 53.15
N ASN A 140 16.76 44.21 52.87
CA ASN A 140 17.33 44.28 51.53
C ASN A 140 17.95 42.95 51.05
N ALA A 141 18.27 42.02 51.95
CA ALA A 141 18.78 40.69 51.59
C ALA A 141 17.67 39.71 51.13
N SER A 142 16.40 40.03 51.40
CA SER A 142 15.24 39.23 50.99
C SER A 142 14.87 39.46 49.52
N LEU A 143 15.16 40.65 48.98
CA LEU A 143 14.85 41.04 47.59
C LEU A 143 15.91 40.61 46.56
N THR A 144 17.11 40.24 47.00
CA THR A 144 18.19 39.80 46.09
C THR A 144 17.99 38.37 45.59
N ALA A 145 17.39 37.48 46.40
CA ALA A 145 17.07 36.11 46.00
C ALA A 145 16.07 36.03 44.82
N PRO A 146 14.91 36.72 44.83
CA PRO A 146 13.97 36.69 43.70
C PRO A 146 14.53 37.36 42.45
N LEU A 147 15.48 38.29 42.57
CA LEU A 147 16.13 38.91 41.41
C LEU A 147 17.01 37.91 40.65
N ALA A 148 17.76 37.07 41.37
CA ALA A 148 18.58 36.01 40.78
C ALA A 148 17.72 34.95 40.09
N ASP A 149 16.58 34.57 40.68
CA ASP A 149 15.63 33.64 40.06
C ASP A 149 15.01 34.21 38.77
N ILE A 150 14.71 35.51 38.73
CA ILE A 150 14.20 36.17 37.52
C ILE A 150 15.28 36.23 36.44
N GLU A 151 16.52 36.58 36.79
CA GLU A 151 17.64 36.57 35.83
C GLU A 151 17.87 35.18 35.25
N GLN A 152 17.80 34.14 36.07
CA GLN A 152 17.92 32.76 35.62
C GLN A 152 16.73 32.36 34.72
N SER A 153 15.51 32.73 35.09
CA SER A 153 14.32 32.46 34.26
C SER A 153 14.40 33.16 32.89
N VAL A 154 14.92 34.38 32.82
CA VAL A 154 15.13 35.11 31.56
C VAL A 154 16.20 34.43 30.71
N ALA A 155 17.29 33.95 31.31
CA ALA A 155 18.34 33.21 30.61
C ALA A 155 17.79 31.90 30.02
N ASP A 156 16.99 31.15 30.78
CA ASP A 156 16.34 29.92 30.33
C ASP A 156 15.31 30.19 29.22
N LEU A 157 14.54 31.28 29.34
CA LEU A 157 13.59 31.69 28.29
C LEU A 157 14.32 32.05 26.98
N HIS A 158 15.47 32.72 27.07
CA HIS A 158 16.26 33.06 25.91
C HIS A 158 16.89 31.81 25.25
N ALA A 159 17.36 30.86 26.06
CA ALA A 159 17.86 29.58 25.56
C ALA A 159 16.77 28.77 24.85
N THR A 160 15.55 28.72 25.42
CA THR A 160 14.41 28.06 24.77
C THR A 160 13.98 28.76 23.49
N GLN A 161 14.00 30.10 23.45
CA GLN A 161 13.70 30.88 22.24
C GLN A 161 14.71 30.58 21.11
N GLN A 162 16.00 30.47 21.43
CA GLN A 162 17.03 30.08 20.46
C GLN A 162 16.82 28.64 19.96
N ALA A 163 16.50 27.70 20.85
CA ALA A 163 16.22 26.32 20.48
C ALA A 163 14.99 26.20 19.56
N ILE A 164 13.92 26.94 19.84
CA ILE A 164 12.73 27.02 18.99
C ILE A 164 13.10 27.63 17.63
N GLY A 165 13.92 28.70 17.61
CA GLY A 165 14.39 29.31 16.37
C GLY A 165 15.16 28.32 15.47
N ALA A 166 16.05 27.53 16.06
CA ALA A 166 16.79 26.48 15.33
C ALA A 166 15.85 25.39 14.78
N GLN A 167 14.84 24.96 15.55
CA GLN A 167 13.84 23.99 15.08
C GLN A 167 12.95 24.54 13.96
N VAL A 168 12.55 25.81 14.02
CA VAL A 168 11.78 26.44 12.93
C VAL A 168 12.61 26.51 11.65
N HIS A 169 13.91 26.81 11.76
CA HIS A 169 14.80 26.85 10.60
C HIS A 169 14.98 25.45 9.97
N SER A 170 15.15 24.39 10.77
CA SER A 170 15.25 23.03 10.25
C SER A 170 13.94 22.54 9.61
N LEU A 171 12.78 22.91 10.16
CA LEU A 171 11.47 22.62 9.57
C LEU A 171 11.27 23.35 8.24
N ASN A 172 11.72 24.60 8.14
CA ASN A 172 11.66 25.34 6.89
C ASN A 172 12.56 24.71 5.82
N GLY A 173 13.80 24.30 6.18
CA GLY A 173 14.68 23.59 5.25
C GLY A 173 14.10 22.24 4.79
N PHE A 174 13.47 21.49 5.71
CA PHE A 174 12.77 20.26 5.35
C PHE A 174 11.58 20.51 4.40
N ARG A 175 10.82 21.59 4.64
CA ARG A 175 9.69 21.98 3.79
C ARG A 175 10.16 22.35 2.38
N GLU A 176 11.20 23.14 2.25
CA GLU A 176 11.77 23.53 0.95
C GLU A 176 12.26 22.30 0.17
N SER A 177 13.05 21.42 0.80
CA SER A 177 13.49 20.17 0.17
C SER A 177 12.34 19.25 -0.22
N SER A 178 11.27 19.22 0.56
CA SER A 178 10.09 18.40 0.26
C SER A 178 9.30 18.96 -0.93
N VAL A 179 9.20 20.29 -1.04
CA VAL A 179 8.54 20.95 -2.19
C VAL A 179 9.34 20.69 -3.47
N GLU A 180 10.66 20.81 -3.42
CA GLU A 180 11.53 20.52 -4.57
C GLU A 180 11.39 19.06 -5.05
N LYS A 181 11.36 18.10 -4.12
CA LYS A 181 11.15 16.68 -4.45
C LYS A 181 9.75 16.41 -5.03
N LEU A 182 8.72 17.07 -4.51
CA LEU A 182 7.36 16.96 -5.03
C LEU A 182 7.25 17.53 -6.45
N GLU A 183 7.93 18.64 -6.73
CA GLU A 183 7.97 19.24 -8.06
C GLU A 183 8.72 18.36 -9.06
N ALA A 184 9.87 17.80 -8.66
CA ALA A 184 10.59 16.83 -9.48
C ALA A 184 9.74 15.59 -9.79
N LEU A 185 9.04 15.04 -8.80
CA LEU A 185 8.15 13.89 -8.99
C LEU A 185 6.95 14.24 -9.90
N ALA A 186 6.39 15.45 -9.77
CA ALA A 186 5.31 15.90 -10.64
C ALA A 186 5.76 15.99 -12.11
N GLN A 187 6.98 16.46 -12.36
CA GLN A 187 7.58 16.50 -13.70
C GLN A 187 7.81 15.08 -14.25
N GLU A 188 8.32 14.16 -13.45
CA GLU A 188 8.51 12.76 -13.85
C GLU A 188 7.18 12.07 -14.22
N VAL A 189 6.14 12.27 -13.40
CA VAL A 189 4.79 11.75 -13.69
C VAL A 189 4.24 12.33 -14.99
N GLN A 190 4.47 13.62 -15.27
CA GLN A 190 4.05 14.25 -16.51
C GLN A 190 4.81 13.68 -17.73
N GLN A 191 6.11 13.41 -17.59
CA GLN A 191 6.91 12.78 -18.65
C GLN A 191 6.42 11.35 -18.94
N ASN A 192 6.22 10.53 -17.89
CA ASN A 192 5.71 9.17 -18.05
C ASN A 192 4.33 9.14 -18.72
N ARG A 193 3.48 10.14 -18.43
CA ARG A 193 2.18 10.28 -19.09
C ARG A 193 2.32 10.54 -20.60
N LEU A 194 3.30 11.36 -21.01
CA LEU A 194 3.58 11.61 -22.42
C LEU A 194 4.15 10.37 -23.13
N GLU A 195 4.99 9.59 -22.45
CA GLU A 195 5.51 8.33 -22.99
C GLU A 195 4.41 7.28 -23.17
N LEU A 196 3.51 7.13 -22.20
CA LEU A 196 2.34 6.26 -22.32
C LEU A 196 1.42 6.69 -23.46
N GLN A 197 1.23 7.99 -23.66
CA GLN A 197 0.44 8.50 -24.77
C GLN A 197 1.10 8.16 -26.13
N ARG A 198 2.41 8.33 -26.26
CA ARG A 198 3.15 7.92 -27.47
C ARG A 198 3.06 6.43 -27.73
N LEU A 199 3.15 5.60 -26.69
CA LEU A 199 3.02 4.16 -26.81
C LEU A 199 1.61 3.78 -27.30
N SER A 200 0.58 4.43 -26.75
CA SER A 200 -0.81 4.26 -27.18
C SER A 200 -1.00 4.63 -28.64
N ASP A 201 -0.44 5.75 -29.08
CA ASP A 201 -0.51 6.19 -30.49
C ASP A 201 0.20 5.17 -31.41
N GLN A 202 1.35 4.61 -30.99
CA GLN A 202 2.03 3.55 -31.72
C GLN A 202 1.21 2.25 -31.80
N TYR A 203 0.49 1.86 -30.74
CA TYR A 203 -0.40 0.71 -30.79
C TYR A 203 -1.55 0.92 -31.77
N GLN A 204 -2.11 2.12 -31.82
CA GLN A 204 -3.15 2.50 -32.78
C GLN A 204 -2.62 2.40 -34.21
N ASP A 205 -1.44 2.95 -34.49
CA ASP A 205 -0.79 2.87 -35.81
C ASP A 205 -0.54 1.42 -36.24
N VAL A 206 -0.12 0.55 -35.31
CA VAL A 206 0.07 -0.88 -35.58
C VAL A 206 -1.26 -1.58 -35.86
N GLN A 207 -2.32 -1.27 -35.10
CA GLN A 207 -3.66 -1.82 -35.37
C GLN A 207 -4.17 -1.39 -36.75
N ASP A 208 -4.03 -0.12 -37.09
CA ASP A 208 -4.41 0.42 -38.40
C ASP A 208 -3.59 -0.25 -39.52
N ALA A 209 -2.29 -0.49 -39.30
CA ALA A 209 -1.45 -1.21 -40.25
C ALA A 209 -1.89 -2.67 -40.44
N ILE A 210 -2.27 -3.37 -39.35
CA ILE A 210 -2.83 -4.72 -39.41
C ILE A 210 -4.16 -4.72 -40.16
N GLU A 211 -5.05 -3.76 -39.90
CA GLU A 211 -6.34 -3.65 -40.58
C GLU A 211 -6.18 -3.33 -42.07
N ARG A 212 -5.22 -2.48 -42.43
CA ARG A 212 -4.85 -2.20 -43.83
C ARG A 212 -4.28 -3.43 -44.53
N LEU A 213 -3.45 -4.22 -43.85
CA LEU A 213 -2.93 -5.49 -44.38
C LEU A 213 -4.03 -6.54 -44.53
N ALA A 214 -4.97 -6.60 -43.58
CA ALA A 214 -6.14 -7.47 -43.67
C ALA A 214 -7.06 -7.05 -44.83
N SER A 215 -7.26 -5.75 -45.02
CA SER A 215 -8.11 -5.20 -46.08
C SER A 215 -7.46 -5.29 -47.47
N SER A 216 -6.14 -5.11 -47.57
CA SER A 216 -5.40 -5.31 -48.83
C SER A 216 -5.32 -6.79 -49.25
N ARG A 217 -5.58 -7.72 -48.30
CA ARG A 217 -5.77 -9.15 -48.57
C ARG A 217 -7.16 -9.50 -49.14
N GLY A 218 -8.00 -8.50 -49.43
CA GLY A 218 -9.33 -8.70 -50.01
C GLY A 218 -9.31 -9.27 -51.43
N GLU A 219 -9.35 -10.59 -51.57
CA GLU A 219 -10.15 -11.39 -52.54
C GLU A 219 -9.71 -12.86 -52.51
N SER A 220 -10.14 -13.60 -51.48
CA SER A 220 -10.82 -14.89 -51.62
C SER A 220 -11.25 -15.36 -50.23
N PRO A 221 -12.56 -15.46 -49.92
CA PRO A 221 -13.05 -16.16 -48.74
C PRO A 221 -13.07 -17.65 -49.04
N ALA A 222 -11.90 -18.22 -49.35
CA ALA A 222 -11.63 -19.56 -48.87
C ALA A 222 -11.07 -19.33 -47.48
N THR A 223 -11.76 -19.84 -46.47
CA THR A 223 -11.07 -20.28 -45.27
C THR A 223 -9.74 -20.87 -45.70
N ASP A 224 -8.62 -20.26 -45.31
CA ASP A 224 -7.34 -20.96 -45.16
C ASP A 224 -7.52 -21.95 -43.98
N THR A 225 -8.58 -22.79 -44.03
CA THR A 225 -8.49 -24.18 -43.68
C THR A 225 -7.26 -24.65 -44.42
N ILE A 226 -6.11 -24.68 -43.73
CA ILE A 226 -4.95 -25.45 -44.17
C ILE A 226 -5.53 -26.79 -44.62
N PRO A 227 -5.60 -27.10 -45.93
CA PRO A 227 -6.21 -28.34 -46.38
C PRO A 227 -5.29 -29.44 -45.88
N GLY A 228 -5.68 -30.09 -44.79
CA GLY A 228 -4.72 -30.81 -43.98
C GLY A 228 -5.30 -31.28 -42.67
N LEU A 229 -4.42 -31.61 -41.75
CA LEU A 229 -4.72 -32.27 -40.47
C LEU A 229 -5.91 -31.66 -39.71
N PHE A 230 -6.05 -30.33 -39.73
CA PHE A 230 -7.10 -29.61 -39.01
C PHE A 230 -8.50 -29.70 -39.65
N SER A 231 -8.62 -30.21 -40.87
CA SER A 231 -9.95 -30.51 -41.46
C SER A 231 -10.69 -31.64 -40.73
N TYR A 232 -9.97 -32.43 -39.94
CA TYR A 232 -10.51 -33.51 -39.11
C TYR A 232 -10.69 -33.11 -37.64
N ILE A 233 -10.41 -31.84 -37.28
CA ILE A 233 -10.51 -31.32 -35.92
C ILE A 233 -11.43 -30.11 -35.93
N GLU A 234 -12.66 -30.26 -35.44
CA GLU A 234 -13.70 -29.22 -35.53
C GLU A 234 -13.54 -28.11 -34.48
N GLY A 235 -12.96 -28.41 -33.30
CA GLY A 235 -12.83 -27.48 -32.18
C GLY A 235 -11.61 -26.57 -32.28
N TYR A 236 -11.80 -25.25 -32.12
CA TYR A 236 -10.68 -24.29 -32.11
C TYR A 236 -9.69 -24.56 -30.97
N ASP A 237 -10.18 -24.86 -29.77
CA ASP A 237 -9.34 -25.17 -28.60
C ASP A 237 -8.53 -26.46 -28.82
N ASP A 238 -9.13 -27.45 -29.48
CA ASP A 238 -8.48 -28.71 -29.83
C ASP A 238 -7.40 -28.52 -30.91
N GLN A 239 -7.66 -27.67 -31.91
CA GLN A 239 -6.66 -27.27 -32.89
C GLN A 239 -5.47 -26.60 -32.19
N GLN A 240 -5.72 -25.67 -31.26
CA GLN A 240 -4.68 -24.99 -30.48
C GLN A 240 -3.88 -25.97 -29.60
N ALA A 241 -4.54 -26.96 -29.00
CA ALA A 241 -3.86 -28.01 -28.22
C ALA A 241 -2.89 -28.82 -29.10
N VAL A 242 -3.30 -29.20 -30.32
CA VAL A 242 -2.44 -29.90 -31.29
C VAL A 242 -1.29 -29.00 -31.74
N VAL A 243 -1.55 -27.73 -32.05
CA VAL A 243 -0.51 -26.76 -32.44
C VAL A 243 0.53 -26.62 -31.32
N ALA A 244 0.08 -26.43 -30.07
CA ALA A 244 0.95 -26.28 -28.92
C ALA A 244 1.81 -27.53 -28.68
N ALA A 245 1.20 -28.73 -28.73
CA ALA A 245 1.90 -29.99 -28.54
C ALA A 245 2.94 -30.24 -29.65
N VAL A 246 2.60 -29.97 -30.92
CA VAL A 246 3.54 -30.09 -32.05
C VAL A 246 4.69 -29.11 -31.91
N HIS A 247 4.40 -27.85 -31.55
CA HIS A 247 5.42 -26.81 -31.36
C HIS A 247 6.39 -27.16 -30.22
N GLU A 248 5.86 -27.62 -29.08
CA GLU A 248 6.66 -28.08 -27.94
C GLU A 248 7.56 -29.26 -28.32
N ALA A 249 7.01 -30.26 -29.01
CA ALA A 249 7.74 -31.44 -29.42
C ALA A 249 8.84 -31.14 -30.46
N VAL A 250 8.59 -30.18 -31.37
CA VAL A 250 9.59 -29.70 -32.33
C VAL A 250 10.68 -28.88 -31.64
N THR A 251 10.33 -28.01 -30.69
CA THR A 251 11.30 -27.19 -29.95
C THR A 251 12.24 -28.04 -29.10
N LYS A 252 11.74 -29.16 -28.57
CA LYS A 252 12.54 -30.17 -27.85
C LYS A 252 13.36 -31.10 -28.77
N ASP A 253 13.31 -30.89 -30.08
CA ASP A 253 13.91 -31.73 -31.13
C ASP A 253 13.63 -33.23 -30.96
N LEU A 254 12.38 -33.57 -30.62
CA LEU A 254 11.99 -34.97 -30.45
C LEU A 254 11.99 -35.71 -31.80
N THR A 255 12.34 -36.98 -31.77
CA THR A 255 12.17 -37.89 -32.92
C THR A 255 10.69 -38.22 -33.13
N TYR A 256 10.27 -38.64 -34.32
CA TYR A 256 8.86 -38.96 -34.59
C TYR A 256 8.25 -40.00 -33.64
N ALA A 257 9.06 -40.98 -33.18
CA ALA A 257 8.60 -41.97 -32.20
C ALA A 257 8.37 -41.36 -30.81
N GLN A 258 9.23 -40.42 -30.41
CA GLN A 258 9.07 -39.67 -29.16
C GLN A 258 7.93 -38.66 -29.23
N MET A 259 7.71 -38.04 -30.41
CA MET A 259 6.58 -37.15 -30.65
C MET A 259 5.25 -37.89 -30.54
N ASP A 260 5.15 -39.12 -31.06
CA ASP A 260 3.95 -39.95 -30.95
C ASP A 260 3.60 -40.23 -29.48
N GLU A 261 4.59 -40.64 -28.68
CA GLU A 261 4.38 -40.88 -27.24
C GLU A 261 4.05 -39.57 -26.49
N HIS A 262 4.66 -38.44 -26.87
CA HIS A 262 4.31 -37.13 -26.33
C HIS A 262 2.86 -36.77 -26.64
N PHE A 263 2.41 -36.92 -27.89
CA PHE A 263 1.04 -36.61 -28.28
C PHE A 263 0.02 -37.47 -27.54
N LYS A 264 0.34 -38.75 -27.33
CA LYS A 264 -0.49 -39.67 -26.54
C LYS A 264 -0.63 -39.25 -25.07
N GLN A 265 0.39 -38.59 -24.51
CA GLN A 265 0.39 -38.12 -23.12
C GLN A 265 -0.27 -36.74 -22.96
N THR A 266 -0.16 -35.86 -23.95
CA THR A 266 -0.61 -34.46 -23.83
C THR A 266 -1.95 -34.17 -24.46
N LEU A 267 -2.37 -34.93 -25.48
CA LEU A 267 -3.65 -34.72 -26.15
C LEU A 267 -4.73 -35.63 -25.60
N THR A 268 -5.99 -35.22 -25.79
CA THR A 268 -7.12 -36.09 -25.49
C THR A 268 -7.09 -37.33 -26.41
N PRO A 269 -7.63 -38.48 -25.97
CA PRO A 269 -7.61 -39.71 -26.77
C PRO A 269 -8.25 -39.55 -28.14
N GLU A 270 -9.28 -38.72 -28.26
CA GLU A 270 -9.98 -38.44 -29.51
C GLU A 270 -9.08 -37.69 -30.51
N LEU A 271 -8.36 -36.66 -30.05
CA LEU A 271 -7.42 -35.91 -30.90
C LEU A 271 -6.21 -36.74 -31.29
N TYR A 272 -5.66 -37.52 -30.34
CA TYR A 272 -4.57 -38.44 -30.66
C TYR A 272 -4.99 -39.46 -31.71
N GLN A 273 -6.23 -39.98 -31.63
CA GLN A 273 -6.75 -40.90 -32.64
C GLN A 273 -6.80 -40.25 -34.03
N VAL A 274 -7.23 -39.00 -34.15
CA VAL A 274 -7.20 -38.24 -35.43
C VAL A 274 -5.77 -38.12 -35.98
N LEU A 275 -4.79 -37.83 -35.12
CA LEU A 275 -3.37 -37.78 -35.54
C LEU A 275 -2.85 -39.15 -36.00
N ALA A 276 -3.26 -40.22 -35.32
CA ALA A 276 -2.86 -41.59 -35.59
C ALA A 276 -3.49 -42.14 -36.88
N ASP A 277 -4.73 -41.77 -37.18
CA ASP A 277 -5.45 -42.16 -38.40
C ASP A 277 -4.92 -41.43 -39.64
N HIS A 278 -4.29 -40.26 -39.46
CA HIS A 278 -3.74 -39.44 -40.54
C HIS A 278 -2.22 -39.18 -40.43
N PRO A 279 -1.36 -40.22 -40.34
CA PRO A 279 0.05 -40.06 -39.99
C PRO A 279 0.87 -39.30 -41.05
N ARG A 280 0.40 -39.25 -42.30
CA ARG A 280 1.03 -38.45 -43.37
C ARG A 280 0.79 -36.96 -43.15
N LEU A 281 -0.46 -36.56 -42.88
CA LEU A 281 -0.83 -35.17 -42.62
C LEU A 281 -0.14 -34.64 -41.37
N THR A 282 -0.08 -35.45 -40.32
CA THR A 282 0.65 -35.13 -39.07
C THR A 282 2.13 -34.87 -39.34
N LYS A 283 2.79 -35.73 -40.14
CA LYS A 283 4.21 -35.56 -40.49
C LYS A 283 4.46 -34.34 -41.35
N ASP A 284 3.59 -34.07 -42.32
CA ASP A 284 3.75 -32.91 -43.19
C ASP A 284 3.57 -31.61 -42.41
N TYR A 285 2.61 -31.57 -41.48
CA TYR A 285 2.46 -30.44 -40.55
C TYR A 285 3.68 -30.25 -39.64
N ILE A 286 4.22 -31.32 -39.03
CA ILE A 286 5.45 -31.25 -38.22
C ILE A 286 6.63 -30.70 -39.05
N ARG A 287 6.76 -31.11 -40.32
CA ARG A 287 7.82 -30.59 -41.22
C ARG A 287 7.65 -29.12 -41.52
N GLU A 288 6.41 -28.67 -41.72
CA GLU A 288 6.09 -27.26 -41.93
C GLU A 288 6.50 -26.43 -40.70
N ILE A 289 6.10 -26.85 -39.50
CA ILE A 289 6.49 -26.18 -38.25
C ILE A 289 8.02 -26.20 -38.07
N LYS A 290 8.71 -27.31 -38.37
CA LYS A 290 10.18 -27.36 -38.35
C LYS A 290 10.84 -26.36 -39.29
N ARG A 291 10.26 -26.13 -40.48
CA ARG A 291 10.77 -25.13 -41.44
C ARG A 291 10.54 -23.70 -40.98
N THR A 292 9.46 -23.43 -40.25
CA THR A 292 9.14 -22.08 -39.77
C THR A 292 10.00 -21.68 -38.57
N ILE A 293 10.42 -22.65 -37.74
CA ILE A 293 11.23 -22.40 -36.55
C ILE A 293 12.74 -22.29 -36.86
N GLN A 294 13.21 -22.92 -37.93
CA GLN A 294 14.62 -22.89 -38.37
C GLN A 294 14.94 -21.68 -39.26
#